data_AF-A0A0D7KJH6-F1
#
_entry.id   AF-A0A0D7KJH6-F1
#
_cell.length_a   1.000
_cell.length_b   1.000
_cell.length_c   1.000
_cell.angle_alpha   90.00
_cell.angle_beta   90.00
_cell.angle_gamma   90.00
#
_symmetry.space_group_name_H-M   'P 1'
#
loop_
_entity.id
_entity.type
_entity.pdbx_description
1 polymer ?
#
loop_
_entity_poly.entity_id
_entity_poly.type
_entity_poly.pdbx_seq_one_letter_code
_entity_poly.pdbx_strand_id
1 'polypeptide(L)'
;MKRLLQSSLACMVVFFTLFGTGSWGTVYGAEAPAKAVRVGVVKEWKGSVYVTKAGGDKAIQVFKKMSINQGDRLLTGDKSRIVIQLAGGDKDDELTIGASADVSFTELKRTTE
;
A
#
# COMPACT_ATOMS: atom_id res chain seq x y z
N MET A 1 -48.48 23.91 -30.94
CA MET A 1 -47.58 24.27 -29.81
C MET A 1 -47.50 23.20 -28.72
N LYS A 2 -48.59 22.54 -28.31
CA LYS A 2 -48.58 21.51 -27.24
C LYS A 2 -47.68 20.28 -27.50
N ARG A 3 -47.59 19.83 -28.77
CA ARG A 3 -46.73 18.69 -29.18
C ARG A 3 -45.22 18.98 -29.14
N LEU A 4 -44.82 20.24 -29.38
CA LEU A 4 -43.42 20.69 -29.29
C LEU A 4 -42.99 20.86 -27.82
N LEU A 5 -43.91 21.31 -26.96
CA LEU A 5 -43.69 21.40 -25.51
C LEU A 5 -43.60 20.01 -24.85
N GLN A 6 -44.44 19.05 -25.29
CA GLN A 6 -44.37 17.65 -24.83
C GLN A 6 -43.07 16.95 -25.28
N SER A 7 -42.55 17.24 -26.48
CA SER A 7 -41.29 16.68 -26.98
C SER A 7 -40.07 17.18 -26.17
N SER A 8 -40.06 18.48 -25.82
CA SER A 8 -39.02 19.07 -24.97
C SER A 8 -39.02 18.49 -23.53
N LEU A 9 -40.21 18.34 -22.94
CA LEU A 9 -40.37 17.74 -21.62
C LEU A 9 -39.96 16.26 -21.60
N ALA A 10 -40.26 15.51 -22.66
CA ALA A 10 -39.85 14.11 -22.82
C ALA A 10 -38.32 13.97 -22.94
N CYS A 11 -37.66 14.85 -23.70
CA CYS A 11 -36.19 14.86 -23.80
C CYS A 11 -35.52 15.19 -22.45
N MET A 12 -36.10 16.08 -21.64
CA MET A 12 -35.58 16.44 -20.32
C MET A 12 -35.69 15.28 -19.31
N VAL A 13 -36.77 14.50 -19.35
CA VAL A 13 -36.97 13.31 -18.50
C VAL A 13 -36.05 12.15 -18.91
N VAL A 14 -35.77 11.98 -20.20
CA VAL A 14 -34.80 10.99 -20.70
C VAL A 14 -33.37 11.36 -20.29
N PHE A 15 -33.02 12.65 -20.31
CA PHE A 15 -31.71 13.11 -19.83
C PHE A 15 -31.53 12.90 -18.32
N PHE A 16 -32.59 13.12 -17.52
CA PHE A 16 -32.56 12.89 -16.07
C PHE A 16 -32.56 11.41 -15.67
N THR A 17 -33.08 10.51 -16.50
CA THR A 17 -33.04 9.06 -16.23
C THR A 17 -31.73 8.43 -16.69
N LEU A 18 -31.18 8.85 -17.83
CA LEU A 18 -29.89 8.37 -18.35
C LEU A 18 -28.66 8.96 -17.64
N PHE A 19 -28.75 10.18 -17.10
CA PHE A 19 -27.64 10.84 -16.38
C PHE A 19 -27.92 11.09 -14.89
N GLY A 20 -29.18 11.11 -14.44
CA GLY A 20 -29.55 11.37 -13.04
C GLY A 20 -29.67 10.11 -12.19
N THR A 21 -29.79 8.92 -12.80
CA THR A 21 -29.33 7.68 -12.16
C THR A 21 -27.84 7.58 -12.38
N GLY A 22 -27.11 8.54 -11.79
CA GLY A 22 -25.68 8.42 -11.66
C GLY A 22 -25.42 7.01 -11.17
N SER A 23 -24.60 6.28 -11.91
CA SER A 23 -23.89 5.10 -11.46
C SER A 23 -23.22 5.43 -10.12
N TRP A 24 -23.99 5.39 -9.05
CA TRP A 24 -23.52 5.20 -7.71
C TRP A 24 -23.30 3.70 -7.67
N GLY A 25 -22.28 3.30 -8.42
CA GLY A 25 -21.67 2.00 -8.33
C GLY A 25 -21.58 1.70 -6.86
N THR A 26 -22.17 0.58 -6.49
CA THR A 26 -21.67 -0.30 -5.45
C THR A 26 -20.41 0.29 -4.83
N VAL A 27 -20.57 0.97 -3.70
CA VAL A 27 -19.46 1.15 -2.76
C VAL A 27 -19.18 -0.26 -2.28
N TYR A 28 -18.51 -1.05 -3.13
CA TYR A 28 -17.74 -2.19 -2.72
C TYR A 28 -16.93 -1.67 -1.55
N GLY A 29 -17.17 -2.26 -0.38
CA GLY A 29 -16.53 -1.85 0.85
C GLY A 29 -15.07 -1.59 0.55
N ALA A 30 -14.68 -0.32 0.64
CA ALA A 30 -13.28 0.01 0.68
C ALA A 30 -12.79 -0.72 1.93
N GLU A 31 -12.17 -1.88 1.75
CA GLU A 31 -11.36 -2.49 2.79
C GLU A 31 -10.47 -1.36 3.27
N ALA A 32 -10.69 -0.95 4.52
CA ALA A 32 -9.91 0.11 5.13
C ALA A 32 -8.44 -0.21 4.84
N PRO A 33 -7.67 0.71 4.23
CA PRO A 33 -6.32 0.40 3.80
C PRO A 33 -5.60 -0.18 5.01
N ALA A 34 -5.15 -1.43 4.88
CA ALA A 34 -4.49 -2.17 5.94
C ALA A 34 -3.50 -1.21 6.61
N LYS A 35 -3.78 -0.86 7.87
CA LYS A 35 -3.08 0.21 8.58
C LYS A 35 -1.59 -0.10 8.48
N ALA A 36 -0.85 0.69 7.71
CA ALA A 36 0.56 0.44 7.47
C ALA A 36 1.32 0.69 8.77
N VAL A 37 1.53 -0.36 9.56
CA VAL A 37 2.33 -0.29 10.79
C VAL A 37 3.78 -0.18 10.35
N ARG A 38 4.40 0.96 10.68
CA ARG A 38 5.80 1.20 10.38
C ARG A 38 6.66 0.34 11.30
N VAL A 39 7.52 -0.48 10.71
CA VAL A 39 8.47 -1.34 11.41
C VAL A 39 9.82 -0.64 11.58
N GLY A 40 10.23 0.16 10.60
CA GLY A 40 11.52 0.84 10.67
C GLY A 40 11.84 1.73 9.48
N VAL A 41 13.08 2.22 9.48
CA VAL A 41 13.62 3.14 8.47
C VAL A 41 15.00 2.68 8.04
N VAL A 42 15.25 2.66 6.74
CA VAL A 42 16.57 2.33 6.23
C VAL A 42 17.58 3.44 6.56
N LYS A 43 18.62 3.08 7.30
CA LYS A 43 19.73 3.96 7.66
C LYS A 43 20.82 3.93 6.61
N GLU A 44 21.23 2.72 6.23
CA GLU A 44 22.28 2.46 5.24
C GLU A 44 22.13 1.08 4.58
N TRP A 45 22.68 0.92 3.38
CA TRP A 45 22.74 -0.36 2.68
C TRP A 45 23.96 -0.43 1.78
N LYS A 46 24.37 -1.64 1.42
CA LYS A 46 25.45 -1.93 0.49
C LYS A 46 25.04 -3.09 -0.43
N GLY A 47 25.36 -2.96 -1.72
CA GLY A 47 25.06 -3.98 -2.72
C GLY A 47 23.60 -3.97 -3.17
N SER A 48 23.14 -5.10 -3.69
CA SER A 48 21.80 -5.27 -4.25
C SER A 48 20.81 -5.66 -3.15
N VAL A 49 20.01 -4.69 -2.69
CA VAL A 49 18.94 -4.93 -1.72
C VAL A 49 17.64 -4.41 -2.31
N TYR A 50 16.61 -5.26 -2.26
CA TYR A 50 15.29 -4.97 -2.81
C TYR A 50 14.21 -5.15 -1.76
N VAL A 51 13.17 -4.33 -1.86
CA VAL A 51 11.97 -4.41 -1.04
C VAL A 51 10.75 -4.54 -1.95
N THR A 52 9.93 -5.55 -1.67
CA THR A 52 8.60 -5.70 -2.24
C THR A 52 7.60 -5.22 -1.20
N LYS A 53 6.78 -4.23 -1.56
CA LYS A 53 5.81 -3.63 -0.64
C LYS A 53 4.58 -4.53 -0.45
N ALA A 54 4.00 -4.50 0.74
CA ALA A 54 2.74 -5.19 1.03
C ALA A 54 1.68 -4.85 -0.04
N GLY A 55 1.08 -5.87 -0.65
CA GLY A 55 0.06 -5.71 -1.69
C GLY A 55 0.58 -5.35 -3.10
N GLY A 56 1.90 -5.39 -3.32
CA GLY A 56 2.49 -5.23 -4.65
C GLY A 56 3.48 -6.33 -4.99
N ASP A 57 3.66 -6.60 -6.28
CA ASP A 57 4.58 -7.65 -6.76
C ASP A 57 5.94 -7.10 -7.21
N LYS A 58 6.09 -5.78 -7.25
CA LYS A 58 7.30 -5.13 -7.77
C LYS A 58 8.36 -5.00 -6.68
N ALA A 59 9.53 -5.54 -6.97
CA ALA A 59 10.74 -5.31 -6.21
C ALA A 59 11.29 -3.89 -6.49
N ILE A 60 11.51 -3.11 -5.44
CA ILE A 60 12.04 -1.75 -5.50
C ILE A 60 13.42 -1.74 -4.83
N GLN A 61 14.41 -1.12 -5.46
CA GLN A 61 15.72 -0.99 -4.85
C GLN A 61 15.65 -0.10 -3.60
N VAL A 62 16.32 -0.54 -2.53
CA VAL A 62 16.33 0.19 -1.27
C VAL A 62 17.09 1.51 -1.39
N PHE A 63 16.61 2.54 -0.67
CA PHE A 63 17.25 3.84 -0.56
C PHE A 63 17.19 4.39 0.87
N LYS A 64 18.01 5.41 1.14
CA LYS A 64 18.13 6.03 2.47
C LYS A 64 16.80 6.66 2.91
N LYS A 65 16.43 6.52 4.18
CA LYS A 65 15.14 6.99 4.73
C LYS A 65 13.91 6.29 4.14
N MET A 66 14.07 5.18 3.39
CA MET A 66 12.93 4.35 2.99
C MET A 66 12.25 3.80 4.25
N SER A 67 10.92 3.97 4.32
CA SER A 67 10.12 3.37 5.40
C SER A 67 9.88 1.90 5.09
N ILE A 68 10.12 1.04 6.08
CA ILE A 68 9.78 -0.38 6.05
C ILE A 68 8.53 -0.57 6.90
N ASN A 69 7.52 -1.21 6.32
CA ASN A 69 6.21 -1.40 6.93
C ASN A 69 5.92 -2.89 7.10
N GLN A 70 4.94 -3.20 7.94
CA GLN A 70 4.40 -4.54 8.07
C GLN A 70 3.86 -5.03 6.72
N GLY A 71 4.14 -6.30 6.42
CA GLY A 71 3.80 -6.95 5.16
C GLY A 71 4.84 -6.73 4.05
N ASP A 72 5.84 -5.88 4.26
CA ASP A 72 6.95 -5.74 3.32
C ASP A 72 7.86 -6.99 3.37
N ARG A 73 8.41 -7.35 2.22
CA ARG A 73 9.43 -8.40 2.07
C ARG A 73 10.71 -7.79 1.56
N LEU A 74 11.83 -8.15 2.17
CA LEU A 74 13.15 -7.65 1.88
C LEU A 74 14.04 -8.79 1.40
N LEU A 75 14.72 -8.56 0.28
CA LEU A 75 15.63 -9.52 -0.34
C LEU A 75 17.02 -8.89 -0.47
N THR A 76 18.02 -9.54 0.13
CA THR A 76 19.42 -9.15 0.02
C THR A 76 20.14 -10.08 -0.93
N GLY A 77 20.85 -9.54 -1.93
CA GLY A 77 21.68 -10.31 -2.85
C GLY A 77 23.03 -10.71 -2.24
N ASP A 78 23.90 -11.27 -3.07
CA ASP A 78 25.24 -11.68 -2.63
C ASP A 78 26.10 -10.48 -2.24
N LYS A 79 26.91 -10.64 -1.18
CA LYS A 79 27.78 -9.59 -0.62
C LYS A 79 27.04 -8.28 -0.27
N SER A 80 25.73 -8.34 -0.05
CA SER A 80 24.91 -7.19 0.32
C SER A 80 24.68 -7.12 1.83
N ARG A 81 24.30 -5.94 2.31
CA ARG A 81 23.96 -5.67 3.71
C ARG A 81 22.98 -4.51 3.77
N ILE A 82 22.07 -4.54 4.74
CA ILE A 82 21.22 -3.40 5.07
C ILE A 82 21.15 -3.20 6.58
N VAL A 83 21.09 -1.95 7.01
CA VAL A 83 20.84 -1.53 8.39
C VAL A 83 19.55 -0.71 8.45
N ILE A 84 18.64 -1.17 9.29
CA ILE A 84 17.31 -0.60 9.49
C ILE A 84 17.21 -0.12 10.94
N GLN A 85 16.83 1.13 11.15
CA GLN A 85 16.42 1.63 12.46
C GLN A 85 15.00 1.16 12.75
N LEU A 86 14.77 0.44 13.84
CA LEU A 86 13.44 -0.02 14.21
C LEU A 86 12.57 1.14 14.75
N ALA A 87 11.29 1.10 14.42
CA ALA A 87 10.31 2.09 14.87
C ALA A 87 9.76 1.68 16.25
N GLY A 88 9.82 2.60 17.21
CA GLY A 88 9.37 2.37 18.59
C GLY A 88 10.48 2.04 19.58
N GLY A 89 11.72 1.92 19.10
CA GLY A 89 12.92 1.76 19.92
C GLY A 89 13.62 3.07 20.27
N ASP A 90 14.56 3.01 21.21
CA ASP A 90 15.52 4.10 21.44
C ASP A 90 16.40 4.29 20.19
N LYS A 91 17.22 5.35 20.16
CA LYS A 91 18.05 5.71 18.99
C LYS A 91 19.02 4.58 18.56
N ASP A 92 19.24 3.59 19.42
CA ASP A 92 20.20 2.51 19.24
C ASP A 92 19.57 1.19 18.78
N ASP A 93 18.24 1.13 18.59
CA ASP A 93 17.58 -0.09 18.11
C ASP A 93 17.74 -0.26 16.60
N GLU A 94 18.83 -0.94 16.22
CA GLU A 94 19.20 -1.25 14.85
C GLU A 94 19.06 -2.73 14.52
N LEU A 95 18.52 -3.01 13.32
CA LEU A 95 18.47 -4.34 12.72
C LEU A 95 19.41 -4.37 11.51
N THR A 96 20.44 -5.21 11.58
CA THR A 96 21.34 -5.47 10.44
C THR A 96 21.01 -6.81 9.80
N ILE A 97 20.78 -6.80 8.48
CA ILE A 97 20.52 -8.00 7.69
C ILE A 97 21.69 -8.22 6.72
N GLY A 98 22.22 -9.44 6.72
CA GLY A 98 23.36 -9.86 5.90
C GLY A 98 23.00 -10.23 4.47
N ALA A 99 23.97 -10.80 3.76
CA ALA A 99 23.82 -11.21 2.36
C ALA A 99 22.91 -12.44 2.21
N SER A 100 22.31 -12.57 1.01
CA SER A 100 21.54 -13.75 0.59
C SER A 100 20.42 -14.12 1.57
N ALA A 101 19.73 -13.11 2.09
CA ALA A 101 18.65 -13.23 3.06
C ALA A 101 17.30 -12.80 2.45
N ASP A 102 16.26 -13.47 2.91
CA ASP A 102 14.87 -13.19 2.57
C ASP A 102 14.09 -13.00 3.86
N VAL A 103 13.65 -11.77 4.11
CA VAL A 103 13.09 -11.34 5.38
C VAL A 103 11.73 -10.72 5.14
N SER A 104 10.70 -11.26 5.78
CA SER A 104 9.35 -10.67 5.81
C SER A 104 9.08 -10.05 7.17
N PHE A 105 8.41 -8.90 7.16
CA PHE A 105 7.96 -8.24 8.39
C PHE A 105 6.49 -8.54 8.61
N THR A 106 6.13 -9.20 9.70
CA THR A 106 4.74 -9.58 9.99
C THR A 106 4.44 -9.36 11.47
N GLU A 107 3.21 -8.96 11.77
CA GLU A 107 2.72 -8.87 13.14
C GLU A 107 2.27 -10.25 13.61
N LEU A 108 2.79 -10.66 14.75
CA LEU A 108 2.32 -11.87 15.42
C LEU A 108 1.09 -11.50 16.27
N LYS A 109 -0.09 -11.97 15.86
CA LYS A 109 -1.27 -11.91 16.73
C LYS A 109 -1.14 -12.97 17.82
N ARG A 110 -1.11 -12.54 19.09
CA ARG A 110 -1.35 -13.47 20.20
C ARG A 110 -2.84 -13.81 20.22
N THR A 111 -3.16 -15.06 19.96
CA THR A 111 -4.45 -15.62 20.37
C THR A 111 -4.35 -15.87 21.87
N THR A 112 -5.05 -15.06 22.67
CA THR A 112 -5.26 -15.36 24.09
C THR A 112 -6.25 -16.52 24.15
N GLU A 113 -5.76 -17.73 24.42
CA GLU A 113 -6.57 -18.85 24.90
C GLU A 113 -6.80 -18.72 26.42
#